data_AF-A0A919WYX4-F1
#
_entry.id   AF-A0A919WYX4-F1
#
_cell.length_a   1.000
_cell.length_b   1.000
_cell.length_c   1.000
_cell.angle_alpha   90.00
_cell.angle_beta   90.00
_cell.angle_gamma   90.00
#
_symmetry.space_group_name_H-M   'P 1'
#
loop_
_entity.id
_entity.type
_entity.pdbx_description
1 polymer ?
#
loop_
_entity_poly.entity_id
_entity_poly.type
_entity_poly.pdbx_seq_one_letter_code
_entity_poly.pdbx_strand_id
1 'polypeptide(L)'
;MDIITQKYLPQWAKDYLHYIQIPVREPSLQYLTEICTAHLMRIPFENISTLLQFDEYHQKGRLIQDEKKFVRQLYQYQMGGHVM
;
A
#
# COMPACT_ATOMS: atom_id res chain seq x y z
N MET A 1 21.91 -4.58 23.04
CA MET A 1 20.90 -5.54 22.53
C MET A 1 19.58 -4.80 22.54
N ASP A 2 19.29 -4.08 21.47
CA ASP A 2 18.13 -3.17 21.43
C ASP A 2 16.88 -3.96 21.08
N ILE A 3 16.03 -4.17 22.08
CA ILE A 3 14.77 -4.93 22.04
C ILE A 3 13.62 -4.04 21.50
N ILE A 4 13.93 -2.87 20.93
CA ILE A 4 12.94 -1.85 20.59
C ILE A 4 12.70 -1.82 19.08
N THR A 5 11.97 -2.79 18.51
CA THR A 5 11.27 -2.58 17.21
C THR A 5 10.14 -3.57 16.90
N GLN A 6 9.88 -4.57 17.74
CA GLN A 6 8.71 -5.45 17.54
C GLN A 6 7.41 -4.84 18.09
N LYS A 7 7.26 -3.51 17.97
CA LYS A 7 6.04 -2.80 18.37
C LYS A 7 5.02 -2.98 17.23
N TYR A 8 4.16 -3.99 17.38
CA TYR A 8 3.02 -4.37 16.54
C TYR A 8 2.76 -3.47 15.32
N LEU A 9 3.01 -4.01 14.11
CA LEU A 9 2.60 -3.36 12.86
C LEU A 9 1.09 -3.07 12.87
N PRO A 10 0.66 -1.89 12.40
CA PRO A 10 -0.76 -1.60 12.23
C PRO A 10 -1.39 -2.58 11.23
N GLN A 11 -2.70 -2.82 11.35
CA GLN A 11 -3.37 -3.86 10.56
C GLN A 11 -3.22 -3.64 9.05
N TRP A 12 -3.32 -2.39 8.57
CA TRP A 12 -3.15 -2.07 7.15
C TRP A 12 -1.78 -2.51 6.61
N ALA A 13 -0.72 -2.45 7.44
CA ALA A 13 0.62 -2.86 7.03
C ALA A 13 0.73 -4.38 6.92
N LYS A 14 0.08 -5.11 7.83
CA LYS A 14 -0.02 -6.58 7.75
C LYS A 14 -0.81 -7.02 6.52
N ASP A 15 -1.93 -6.35 6.25
CA ASP A 15 -2.78 -6.63 5.09
C ASP A 15 -2.02 -6.33 3.78
N TYR A 16 -1.26 -5.22 3.73
CA TYR A 16 -0.39 -4.91 2.61
C TYR A 16 0.67 -5.98 2.36
N LEU A 17 1.43 -6.35 3.41
CA LEU A 17 2.45 -7.38 3.34
C LEU A 17 1.86 -8.73 2.90
N HIS A 18 0.66 -9.06 3.38
CA HIS A 18 -0.08 -10.24 2.95
C HIS A 18 -0.45 -10.17 1.46
N TYR A 19 -0.94 -9.01 0.97
CA TYR A 19 -1.31 -8.80 -0.43
C TYR A 19 -0.13 -9.01 -1.39
N ILE A 20 1.05 -8.48 -1.04
CA ILE A 20 2.28 -8.63 -1.81
C ILE A 20 3.04 -9.94 -1.48
N GLN A 21 2.48 -10.80 -0.65
CA GLN A 21 3.00 -12.12 -0.27
C GLN A 21 4.37 -12.09 0.42
N ILE A 22 4.63 -11.07 1.25
CA ILE A 22 5.85 -10.94 2.05
C ILE A 22 5.52 -11.17 3.53
N PRO A 23 6.19 -12.10 4.24
CA PRO A 23 5.99 -12.28 5.67
C PRO A 23 6.59 -11.11 6.47
N VAL A 24 6.07 -10.88 7.68
CA VAL A 24 6.66 -9.89 8.62
C VAL A 24 8.04 -10.35 9.08
N ARG A 25 9.04 -9.48 8.97
CA ARG A 25 10.43 -9.73 9.40
C ARG A 25 11.02 -8.47 10.03
N GLU A 26 12.16 -8.62 10.70
CA GLU A 26 12.90 -7.49 11.24
C GLU A 26 13.42 -6.57 10.11
N PRO A 27 13.44 -5.23 10.33
CA PRO A 27 13.92 -4.29 9.32
C PRO A 27 15.37 -4.56 8.92
N SER A 28 15.60 -4.67 7.61
CA SER A 28 16.93 -4.76 7.02
C SER A 28 16.89 -4.25 5.57
N LEU A 29 18.06 -3.93 5.02
CA LEU A 29 18.15 -3.54 3.60
C LEU A 29 17.63 -4.67 2.69
N GLN A 30 17.96 -5.92 2.99
CA GLN A 30 17.46 -7.08 2.25
C GLN A 30 15.93 -7.14 2.29
N TYR A 31 15.33 -6.95 3.46
CA TYR A 31 13.88 -6.98 3.60
C TYR A 31 13.18 -5.85 2.84
N LEU A 32 13.75 -4.64 2.86
CA LEU A 32 13.26 -3.50 2.08
C LEU A 32 13.29 -3.82 0.57
N THR A 33 14.40 -4.38 0.07
CA THR A 33 14.53 -4.77 -1.34
C THR A 33 13.46 -5.78 -1.73
N GLU A 34 13.22 -6.81 -0.90
CA GLU A 34 12.17 -7.81 -1.16
C GLU A 34 10.77 -7.18 -1.22
N ILE A 35 10.45 -6.26 -0.29
CA ILE A 35 9.17 -5.53 -0.30
C ILE A 35 9.01 -4.71 -1.58
N CYS A 36 10.05 -3.97 -1.98
CA CYS A 36 10.01 -3.15 -3.20
C CYS A 36 9.84 -4.01 -4.45
N THR A 37 10.58 -5.11 -4.56
CA THR A 37 10.46 -6.04 -5.70
C THR A 37 9.07 -6.64 -5.76
N ALA A 38 8.53 -7.13 -4.63
CA ALA A 38 7.19 -7.71 -4.59
C ALA A 38 6.09 -6.68 -4.93
N HIS A 39 6.23 -5.43 -4.45
CA HIS A 39 5.34 -4.34 -4.83
C HIS A 39 5.31 -4.13 -6.35
N LEU A 40 6.48 -3.94 -6.96
CA LEU A 40 6.60 -3.65 -8.40
C LEU A 40 6.09 -4.80 -9.28
N MET A 41 6.22 -6.04 -8.83
CA MET A 41 5.72 -7.21 -9.57
C MET A 41 4.20 -7.42 -9.42
N ARG A 42 3.59 -6.88 -8.36
CA ARG A 42 2.20 -7.18 -8.00
C ARG A 42 1.24 -6.02 -8.22
N ILE A 43 1.68 -4.79 -7.98
CA ILE A 43 0.85 -3.59 -7.99
C ILE A 43 1.21 -2.77 -9.23
N PRO A 44 0.27 -2.55 -10.18
CA PRO A 44 0.55 -1.80 -11.39
C PRO A 44 0.70 -0.29 -11.09
N PHE A 45 1.55 0.39 -11.85
CA PHE A 45 1.55 1.85 -11.88
C PHE A 45 0.46 2.35 -12.83
N GLU A 46 -0.52 3.09 -12.33
CA GLU A 46 -1.73 3.45 -13.08
C GLU A 46 -2.37 4.78 -12.65
N ASN A 47 -3.22 5.34 -13.52
CA ASN A 47 -4.00 6.55 -13.26
C ASN A 47 -5.51 6.41 -13.52
N ILE A 48 -6.00 5.23 -13.90
CA ILE A 48 -7.42 4.96 -14.16
C ILE A 48 -8.28 5.11 -12.91
N SER A 49 -7.72 4.82 -11.73
CA SER A 49 -8.38 5.07 -10.45
C SER A 49 -8.75 6.55 -10.24
N THR A 50 -7.99 7.47 -10.83
CA THR A 50 -8.30 8.92 -10.83
C THR A 50 -9.58 9.22 -11.60
N LEU A 51 -9.76 8.59 -12.76
CA LEU A 51 -10.97 8.75 -13.57
C LEU A 51 -12.18 8.20 -12.85
N LEU A 52 -12.03 7.05 -12.17
CA LEU A 52 -13.12 6.43 -11.41
C LEU A 52 -13.51 7.24 -10.16
N GLN A 53 -12.59 8.03 -9.61
CA GLN A 53 -12.81 8.87 -8.44
C GLN A 53 -13.15 10.33 -8.81
N PHE A 54 -13.39 10.62 -10.08
CA PHE A 54 -13.64 11.97 -10.59
C PHE A 54 -14.81 12.66 -9.88
N ASP A 55 -15.93 11.96 -9.72
CA ASP A 55 -17.12 12.53 -9.05
C ASP A 55 -16.86 12.79 -7.56
N GLU A 56 -16.12 11.91 -6.88
CA GLU A 56 -15.72 12.10 -5.48
C GLU A 56 -14.85 13.36 -5.34
N TYR A 57 -13.88 13.52 -6.24
CA TYR A 57 -13.01 14.70 -6.27
C TYR A 57 -13.82 15.98 -6.49
N HIS A 58 -14.73 15.99 -7.46
CA HIS A 58 -15.54 17.17 -7.77
C HIS A 58 -16.45 17.60 -6.63
N GLN A 59 -17.00 16.65 -5.87
CA GLN A 59 -17.85 16.96 -4.72
C GLN A 59 -17.05 17.44 -3.51
N LYS A 60 -15.86 16.86 -3.27
CA LYS A 60 -15.07 17.11 -2.05
C LYS A 60 -13.95 18.14 -2.23
N GLY A 61 -13.65 18.52 -3.47
CA GLY A 61 -12.50 19.37 -3.83
C GLY A 61 -11.13 18.71 -3.60
N ARG A 62 -11.08 17.44 -3.17
CA ARG A 62 -9.87 16.67 -2.90
C ARG A 62 -10.16 15.17 -2.86
N LEU A 63 -9.15 14.37 -3.18
CA LEU A 63 -9.14 12.93 -2.92
C LEU A 63 -8.40 12.65 -1.61
N ILE A 64 -9.06 11.99 -0.67
CA ILE A 64 -8.37 11.46 0.51
C ILE A 64 -7.60 10.23 0.07
N GLN A 65 -6.27 10.28 0.20
CA GLN A 65 -5.36 9.17 -0.05
C GLN A 65 -4.69 8.84 1.28
N ASP A 66 -5.22 7.84 1.98
CA ASP A 66 -4.59 7.28 3.18
C ASP A 66 -4.26 5.80 2.94
N GLU A 67 -3.28 5.32 3.67
CA GLU A 67 -2.75 3.97 3.75
C GLU A 67 -3.83 2.90 3.93
N LYS A 68 -4.92 3.17 4.67
CA LYS A 68 -6.03 2.21 4.81
C LYS A 68 -6.87 2.15 3.53
N LYS A 69 -7.14 3.30 2.89
CA LYS A 69 -7.86 3.38 1.60
C LYS A 69 -7.04 2.71 0.51
N PHE A 70 -5.74 3.00 0.43
CA PHE A 70 -4.81 2.37 -0.52
C PHE A 70 -4.88 0.85 -0.41
N VAL A 71 -4.62 0.29 0.78
CA VAL A 71 -4.62 -1.17 0.97
C VAL A 71 -5.99 -1.78 0.68
N ARG A 72 -7.08 -1.12 1.04
CA ARG A 72 -8.44 -1.57 0.72
C ARG A 72 -8.68 -1.66 -0.79
N GLN A 73 -8.19 -0.69 -1.56
CA GLN A 73 -8.35 -0.64 -3.02
C GLN A 73 -7.56 -1.75 -3.74
N LEU A 74 -6.40 -2.14 -3.20
CA LEU A 74 -5.65 -3.31 -3.69
C LEU A 74 -6.54 -4.56 -3.70
N TYR A 75 -7.22 -4.82 -2.57
CA TYR A 75 -8.08 -6.00 -2.44
C TYR A 75 -9.39 -5.89 -3.21
N GLN A 76 -10.09 -4.76 -3.10
CA GLN A 76 -11.44 -4.60 -3.65
C GLN A 76 -11.45 -4.48 -5.17
N TYR A 77 -10.43 -3.85 -5.74
CA TYR A 77 -10.46 -3.43 -7.14
C TYR A 77 -9.22 -3.86 -7.93
N GLN A 78 -8.23 -4.50 -7.30
CA GLN A 78 -6.93 -4.79 -7.92
C GLN A 78 -6.28 -3.53 -8.50
N MET A 79 -6.56 -2.38 -7.88
CA MET A 79 -6.06 -1.08 -8.33
C MET A 79 -4.61 -0.91 -7.90
N GLY A 80 -3.91 -0.08 -8.67
CA GLY A 80 -2.60 0.43 -8.28
C GLY A 80 -2.72 1.91 -7.92
N GLY A 81 -1.82 2.70 -8.48
CA GLY A 81 -1.90 4.15 -8.45
C GLY A 81 -0.66 4.79 -9.02
N HIS A 82 -0.55 6.09 -8.86
CA HIS A 82 0.64 6.87 -9.16
C HIS A 82 0.98 7.78 -7.99
N VAL A 83 2.21 8.31 -7.99
CA VAL A 83 2.62 9.33 -7.04
C VAL A 83 2.02 10.66 -7.52
N MET A 84 1.11 11.24 -6.73
CA MET A 84 0.57 12.60 -6.92
C MET A 84 1.26 13.60 -5.99
#